data_AF-A0A5S4UB63-F1
#
_entry.id   AF-A0A5S4UB63-F1
#
_cell.length_a   1.000
_cell.length_b   1.000
_cell.length_c   1.000
_cell.angle_alpha   90.00
_cell.angle_beta   90.00
_cell.angle_gamma   90.00
#
_symmetry.space_group_name_H-M   'P 1'
#
loop_
_entity.id
_entity.type
_entity.pdbx_description
1 polymer ?
#
loop_
_entity_poly.entity_id
_entity_poly.type
_entity_poly.pdbx_seq_one_letter_code
_entity_poly.pdbx_strand_id
1 'polypeptide(L)' 'MNNAIPLDLAAFRAGQVSALYDVILNMAEKERVSPQLCALIGIASDIHAEIRASLDKEMSQ' A
#
# COMPACT_ATOMS: atom_id res chain seq x y z
N MET A 1 2.91 -8.84 22.94
CA MET A 1 1.76 -7.93 23.13
C MET A 1 1.32 -7.47 21.75
N ASN A 2 0.10 -7.79 21.33
CA ASN A 2 -0.45 -7.24 20.10
C ASN A 2 -0.79 -5.78 20.36
N ASN A 3 0.10 -4.87 19.97
CA ASN A 3 -0.20 -3.44 19.90
C ASN A 3 -1.04 -3.17 18.64
N ALA A 4 -2.22 -3.80 18.59
CA ALA A 4 -3.16 -3.57 17.50
C ALA A 4 -3.56 -2.09 17.50
N ILE A 5 -3.52 -1.47 16.34
CA ILE A 5 -4.01 -0.11 16.15
C ILE A 5 -5.53 -0.13 15.93
N PRO A 6 -6.25 0.95 16.27
CA PRO A 6 -7.66 1.11 15.93
C PRO A 6 -7.93 0.92 14.42
N LEU A 7 -9.10 0.39 14.08
CA LEU A 7 -9.46 0.02 12.70
C LEU A 7 -9.50 1.25 11.76
N ASP A 8 -10.05 2.36 12.24
CA ASP A 8 -10.06 3.65 11.54
C ASP A 8 -8.64 4.17 11.26
N LEU A 9 -7.74 4.05 12.24
CA LEU A 9 -6.33 4.41 12.07
C LEU A 9 -5.63 3.48 11.07
N ALA A 10 -5.96 2.18 11.10
CA ALA A 10 -5.42 1.22 10.14
C ALA A 10 -5.89 1.54 8.71
N ALA A 11 -7.19 1.81 8.52
CA ALA A 11 -7.76 2.19 7.24
C ALA A 11 -7.18 3.51 6.72
N PHE A 12 -7.04 4.52 7.59
CA PHE A 12 -6.39 5.79 7.25
C PHE A 12 -4.94 5.59 6.81
N ARG A 13 -4.15 4.81 7.54
CA ARG A 13 -2.75 4.52 7.16
C ARG A 13 -2.66 3.71 5.88
N ALA A 14 -3.56 2.74 5.66
CA ALA A 14 -3.64 2.02 4.41
C ALA A 14 -3.97 2.95 3.23
N GLY A 15 -4.86 3.92 3.49
CA GLY A 15 -5.04 5.19 2.79
C GLY A 15 -3.76 5.78 2.23
N GLN A 16 -2.92 6.21 3.16
CA GLN A 16 -1.67 6.92 2.89
C GLN A 16 -0.65 6.05 2.15
N VAL A 17 -0.55 4.77 2.51
CA VAL A 17 0.41 3.85 1.88
C VAL A 17 0.06 3.58 0.42
N SER A 18 -1.23 3.46 0.06
CA SER A 18 -1.63 3.34 -1.35
C SER A 18 -1.18 4.56 -2.16
N ALA A 19 -1.44 5.76 -1.66
CA ALA A 19 -1.02 7.00 -2.34
C ALA A 19 0.52 7.10 -2.44
N LEU A 20 1.25 6.58 -1.44
CA LEU A 20 2.71 6.53 -1.47
C LEU A 20 3.23 5.57 -2.56
N TYR A 21 2.62 4.39 -2.73
CA TYR A 21 2.99 3.47 -3.82
C TYR A 21 2.82 4.10 -5.20
N ASP A 22 1.73 4.84 -5.42
CA ASP A 22 1.52 5.56 -6.69
C ASP A 22 2.66 6.55 -6.98
N VAL A 23 3.09 7.30 -5.96
CA VAL A 23 4.21 8.24 -6.07
C VAL A 23 5.53 7.50 -6.33
N ILE A 24 5.81 6.42 -5.58
CA ILE A 24 7.03 5.64 -5.73
C ILE A 24 7.12 5.03 -7.14
N LEU A 25 6.04 4.45 -7.65
CA LEU A 25 6.01 3.86 -8.99
C LEU A 25 6.25 4.92 -10.07
N ASN A 26 5.61 6.08 -9.95
CA ASN A 26 5.81 7.21 -10.86
C ASN A 26 7.26 7.73 -10.83
N MET A 27 7.86 7.83 -9.64
CA MET A 27 9.27 8.19 -9.50
C MET A 27 10.19 7.13 -10.10
N ALA A 28 9.92 5.85 -9.85
CA ALA A 28 10.73 4.75 -10.35
C ALA A 28 10.75 4.71 -11.89
N GLU A 29 9.61 4.98 -12.52
CA GLU A 29 9.50 5.12 -13.97
C GLU A 29 10.30 6.33 -14.49
N LYS A 30 10.13 7.51 -13.86
CA LYS A 30 10.84 8.74 -14.24
C LYS A 30 12.36 8.63 -14.11
N GLU A 31 12.83 8.02 -13.02
CA GLU A 31 14.25 7.84 -12.73
C GLU A 31 14.87 6.66 -13.47
N ARG A 32 14.08 5.92 -14.27
CA ARG A 32 14.51 4.73 -15.01
C ARG A 32 15.17 3.69 -14.10
N VAL A 33 14.56 3.47 -12.94
CA VAL A 33 14.96 2.42 -11.99
C VAL A 33 14.90 1.06 -12.69
N SER A 34 15.73 0.11 -12.23
CA SER A 34 15.81 -1.21 -12.88
C SER A 34 14.42 -1.87 -12.96
N PRO A 35 14.08 -2.51 -14.09
CA PRO A 35 12.77 -3.14 -14.26
C PRO A 35 12.46 -4.17 -13.16
N GLN A 36 13.48 -4.86 -12.66
CA GLN A 36 13.37 -5.81 -11.55
C GLN A 36 12.92 -5.11 -10.26
N LEU A 37 13.49 -3.96 -9.94
CA LEU A 37 13.11 -3.21 -8.74
C LEU A 37 11.70 -2.60 -8.88
N CYS A 38 11.33 -2.09 -10.06
CA CYS A 38 9.96 -1.65 -10.33
C CYS A 38 8.95 -2.79 -10.15
N ALA A 39 9.27 -4.00 -10.63
CA ALA A 39 8.41 -5.18 -10.44
C ALA A 39 8.26 -5.55 -8.95
N LEU A 40 9.34 -5.50 -8.17
CA LEU A 40 9.29 -5.77 -6.73
C LEU A 40 8.43 -4.73 -5.99
N ILE A 41 8.50 -3.45 -6.38
CA ILE A 41 7.64 -2.39 -5.83
C ILE A 41 6.17 -2.67 -6.19
N GLY A 42 5.90 -3.08 -7.44
CA GLY A 42 4.56 -3.47 -7.88
C GLY A 42 3.96 -4.59 -7.03
N ILE A 43 4.72 -5.67 -6.81
CA ILE A 43 4.29 -6.79 -5.95
C ILE A 43 3.96 -6.32 -4.53
N ALA A 44 4.78 -5.43 -3.96
CA ALA A 44 4.53 -4.88 -2.63
C ALA A 44 3.26 -4.00 -2.59
N SER A 45 3.01 -3.25 -3.66
CA SER A 45 1.78 -2.47 -3.84
C SER A 45 0.54 -3.36 -3.97
N ASP A 46 0.64 -4.47 -4.70
CA ASP A 46 -0.47 -5.42 -4.89
C ASP A 46 -0.87 -6.09 -3.57
N ILE A 47 0.12 -6.58 -2.80
CA ILE A 47 -0.10 -7.14 -1.46
C ILE A 47 -0.78 -6.11 -0.55
N HIS A 48 -0.34 -4.84 -0.60
CA HIS A 48 -0.96 -3.77 0.16
C HIS A 48 -2.41 -3.50 -0.28
N ALA A 49 -2.70 -3.57 -1.58
CA ALA A 49 -4.05 -3.39 -2.11
C ALA A 49 -5.00 -4.50 -1.62
N GLU A 50 -4.56 -5.75 -1.56
CA GLU A 50 -5.33 -6.86 -0.99
C GLU A 50 -5.65 -6.66 0.51
N ILE A 51 -4.64 -6.21 1.27
CA ILE A 51 -4.81 -5.89 2.69
C ILE A 51 -5.82 -4.74 2.85
N ARG A 52 -5.67 -3.67 2.06
CA ARG A 52 -6.58 -2.52 2.09
C ARG A 52 -8.01 -2.91 1.72
N ALA A 53 -8.20 -3.73 0.68
CA ALA A 53 -9.53 -4.19 0.29
C ALA A 53 -10.18 -5.03 1.39
N SER A 54 -9.40 -5.78 2.18
CA SER A 54 -9.89 -6.49 3.35
C SER A 54 -10.26 -5.53 4.49
N LEU A 55 -9.44 -4.51 4.75
CA LEU A 55 -9.73 -3.46 5.72
C LEU A 55 -10.99 -2.65 5.38
N ASP A 56 -11.19 -2.30 4.12
CA ASP A 56 -12.35 -1.53 3.66
C ASP A 56 -13.66 -2.32 3.86
N LYS A 57 -13.60 -3.65 3.72
CA LYS A 57 -14.74 -4.53 4.05
C LYS A 57 -15.06 -4.51 5.53
N GLU A 58 -14.05 -4.55 6.40
CA GLU A 58 -14.24 -4.49 7.85
C GLU A 58 -14.74 -3.11 8.32
N MET A 59 -14.30 -2.02 7.69
CA MET A 59 -14.80 -0.66 7.98
C MET A 59 -16.27 -0.44 7.59
N SER A 60 -16.82 -1.30 6.74
CA SER A 60 -18.19 -1.19 6.22
C SER A 60 -19.20 -2.10 6.94
N GLN A 61 -18.76 -2.86 7.95
CA GLN A 61 -19.61 -3.69 8.83
C GLN A 61 -20.21 -2.89 9.97
#